data_AF-A0A2W7G8Q7-F1
#
_entry.id   AF-A0A2W7G8Q7-F1
#
_cell.length_a   1.000
_cell.length_b   1.000
_cell.length_c   1.000
_cell.angle_alpha   90.00
_cell.angle_beta   90.00
_cell.angle_gamma   90.00
#
_symmetry.space_group_name_H-M   'P 1'
#
loop_
_entity.id
_entity.type
_entity.pdbx_description
1 polymer ?
#
loop_
_entity_poly.entity_id
_entity_poly.type
_entity_poly.pdbx_seq_one_letter_code
_entity_poly.pdbx_strand_id
1 'polypeptide(L)'
;MNRNLRSILYMIPSLSLLGLPLVAASCNKDQSKDNNLSFLEKIKSLRVNIEEIIKYEKDAFEKENATNLLDQIKSLEKEDAKKINDQKLDELLTKIKSAISEFNNRNFLGNNILKINRIVKNKTNIESDKVVEELKKAKDWNELKKVFDKYSIEFKLLEEDSIHDIKVASESHAHPHEGIIHLTIEFGNNKGKKQYELVGFKIELDKEDRNDHKKEDEHNETKPNSHMTSLKDN
;
A
#
# COMPACT_ATOMS: atom_id res chain seq x y z
N MET A 1 -59.29 -21.70 3.97
CA MET A 1 -59.80 -21.58 5.36
C MET A 1 -59.37 -20.22 5.91
N ASN A 2 -60.36 -19.34 6.11
CA ASN A 2 -60.22 -18.03 6.75
C ASN A 2 -59.95 -18.15 8.25
N ARG A 3 -59.18 -17.21 8.83
CA ARG A 3 -59.19 -16.72 10.23
C ARG A 3 -58.11 -15.61 10.31
N ASN A 4 -58.43 -14.33 10.13
CA ASN A 4 -58.96 -13.36 11.11
C ASN A 4 -58.45 -13.59 12.55
N LEU A 5 -57.72 -12.61 13.11
CA LEU A 5 -57.97 -11.99 14.43
C LEU A 5 -56.90 -10.88 14.69
N ARG A 6 -57.32 -9.61 14.65
CA ARG A 6 -57.48 -8.66 15.78
C ARG A 6 -56.24 -7.82 16.12
N SER A 7 -56.21 -6.63 15.52
CA SER A 7 -55.41 -5.49 15.96
C SER A 7 -55.97 -4.96 17.28
N ILE A 8 -55.13 -4.91 18.32
CA ILE A 8 -55.44 -4.25 19.60
C ILE A 8 -54.95 -2.81 19.49
N LEU A 9 -55.90 -1.88 19.46
CA LEU A 9 -55.67 -0.44 19.47
C LEU A 9 -55.44 0.00 20.93
N TYR A 10 -54.20 0.29 21.30
CA TYR A 10 -53.90 0.94 22.58
C TYR A 10 -53.95 2.46 22.41
N MET A 11 -55.01 3.06 22.96
CA MET A 11 -55.10 4.50 23.21
C MET A 11 -54.33 4.79 24.51
N ILE A 12 -53.22 5.53 24.42
CA ILE A 12 -52.51 6.08 25.58
C ILE A 12 -52.89 7.55 25.72
N PRO A 13 -53.20 8.03 26.94
CA PRO A 13 -53.69 9.38 27.16
C PRO A 13 -52.56 10.42 27.05
N SER A 14 -52.89 11.49 26.36
CA SER A 14 -52.18 12.77 26.37
C SER A 14 -52.21 13.39 27.77
N LEU A 15 -51.05 13.56 28.42
CA LEU A 15 -50.82 14.61 29.44
C LEU A 15 -49.38 14.50 29.96
N SER A 16 -48.51 15.41 29.53
CA SER A 16 -47.81 16.34 30.43
C SER A 16 -46.75 17.12 29.65
N LEU A 17 -47.05 18.40 29.49
CA LEU A 17 -46.12 19.47 29.13
C LEU A 17 -45.15 19.62 30.32
N LEU A 18 -44.09 18.81 30.37
CA LEU A 18 -42.98 19.02 31.29
C LEU A 18 -41.84 19.63 30.51
N GLY A 19 -41.41 20.81 30.99
CA GLY A 19 -40.45 21.68 30.35
C GLY A 19 -39.26 20.92 29.82
N LEU A 20 -39.01 21.07 28.52
CA LEU A 20 -37.75 20.71 27.93
C LEU A 20 -36.67 21.45 28.74
N PRO A 21 -35.74 20.76 29.42
CA PRO A 21 -34.54 21.44 29.86
C PRO A 21 -33.92 22.03 28.59
N LEU A 22 -33.77 23.35 28.58
CA LEU A 22 -32.89 24.02 27.65
C LEU A 22 -31.53 23.35 27.82
N VAL A 23 -31.22 22.40 26.95
CA VAL A 23 -29.86 21.92 26.76
C VAL A 23 -29.13 23.14 26.25
N ALA A 24 -28.51 23.87 27.17
CA ALA A 24 -27.44 24.77 26.81
C ALA A 24 -26.46 23.91 26.01
N ALA A 25 -26.39 24.16 24.70
CA ALA A 25 -25.28 23.70 23.88
C ALA A 25 -24.03 24.32 24.51
N SER A 26 -23.47 23.63 25.51
CA SER A 26 -22.14 23.91 26.01
C SER A 26 -21.25 23.74 24.80
N CYS A 27 -20.80 24.88 24.26
CA CYS A 27 -19.82 24.93 23.21
C CYS A 27 -18.55 24.24 23.74
N ASN A 28 -18.48 22.92 23.55
CA ASN A 28 -17.29 22.09 23.74
C ASN A 28 -16.29 22.39 22.62
N LYS A 29 -15.84 23.64 22.57
CA LYS A 29 -14.84 24.13 21.61
C LYS A 29 -13.45 23.57 21.88
N ASP A 30 -13.25 22.91 23.03
CA ASP A 30 -11.98 22.30 23.42
C ASP A 30 -11.93 20.78 23.13
N GLN A 31 -13.06 20.06 23.07
CA GLN A 31 -13.07 18.65 22.65
C GLN A 31 -12.78 18.47 21.15
N SER A 32 -13.18 19.41 20.29
CA SER A 32 -12.90 19.30 18.84
C SER A 32 -11.40 19.43 18.53
N LYS A 33 -10.64 20.17 19.36
CA LYS A 33 -9.20 20.41 19.14
C LYS A 33 -8.35 19.16 19.36
N ASP A 34 -8.58 18.47 20.48
CA ASP A 34 -7.86 17.22 20.80
C ASP A 34 -8.19 16.11 19.81
N ASN A 35 -9.45 16.10 19.32
CA ASN A 35 -9.86 15.20 18.26
C ASN A 35 -9.09 15.50 16.96
N ASN A 36 -9.05 16.74 16.49
CA ASN A 36 -8.40 17.10 15.22
C ASN A 36 -6.92 16.78 15.18
N LEU A 37 -6.18 17.01 16.27
CA LEU A 37 -4.78 16.62 16.36
C LEU A 37 -4.61 15.11 16.21
N SER A 38 -5.45 14.32 16.89
CA SER A 38 -5.44 12.86 16.76
C SER A 38 -5.81 12.40 15.33
N PHE A 39 -6.77 13.04 14.67
CA PHE A 39 -7.14 12.74 13.28
C PHE A 39 -6.00 13.07 12.31
N LEU A 40 -5.34 14.22 12.47
CA LEU A 40 -4.20 14.61 11.66
C LEU A 40 -3.05 13.61 11.78
N GLU A 41 -2.71 13.20 13.00
CA GLU A 41 -1.66 12.20 13.21
C GLU A 41 -2.01 10.85 12.56
N LYS A 42 -3.28 10.43 12.62
CA LYS A 42 -3.74 9.24 11.89
C LYS A 42 -3.58 9.40 10.38
N ILE A 43 -4.00 10.52 9.80
CA ILE A 43 -3.86 10.79 8.36
C ILE A 43 -2.40 10.79 7.94
N LYS A 44 -1.52 11.48 8.70
CA LYS A 44 -0.07 11.48 8.44
C LYS A 44 0.54 10.09 8.51
N SER A 45 0.13 9.27 9.48
CA SER A 45 0.63 7.89 9.59
C SER A 45 0.27 7.02 8.39
N LEU A 46 -0.85 7.31 7.71
CA LEU A 46 -1.32 6.59 6.52
C LEU A 46 -0.66 7.07 5.22
N ARG A 47 0.12 8.16 5.28
CA ARG A 47 0.84 8.71 4.11
C ARG A 47 1.72 7.66 3.43
N VAL A 48 2.45 6.87 4.21
CA VAL A 48 3.34 5.82 3.68
C VAL A 48 2.55 4.79 2.87
N ASN A 49 1.33 4.45 3.28
CA ASN A 49 0.48 3.55 2.52
C ASN A 49 0.02 4.17 1.20
N ILE A 50 -0.29 5.47 1.16
CA ILE A 50 -0.64 6.15 -0.09
C ILE A 50 0.57 6.23 -1.03
N GLU A 51 1.76 6.50 -0.52
CA GLU A 51 3.01 6.46 -1.30
C GLU A 51 3.28 5.05 -1.87
N GLU A 52 2.97 4.00 -1.10
CA GLU A 52 3.01 2.60 -1.56
C GLU A 52 2.02 2.33 -2.70
N ILE A 53 0.78 2.85 -2.62
CA ILE A 53 -0.20 2.74 -3.72
C ILE A 53 0.38 3.37 -4.98
N ILE A 54 0.86 4.61 -4.91
CA ILE A 54 1.41 5.33 -6.07
C ILE A 54 2.58 4.56 -6.72
N LYS A 55 3.40 3.92 -5.89
CA LYS A 55 4.58 3.17 -6.34
C LYS A 55 4.20 1.90 -7.10
N TYR A 56 3.21 1.14 -6.64
CA TYR A 56 2.94 -0.22 -7.12
C TYR A 56 1.64 -0.40 -7.90
N GLU A 57 0.75 0.60 -7.88
CA GLU A 57 -0.50 0.59 -8.65
C GLU A 57 -0.20 0.61 -10.15
N LYS A 58 -0.83 -0.34 -10.86
CA LYS A 58 -0.71 -0.49 -12.32
C LYS A 58 -1.79 0.33 -13.04
N ASP A 59 -2.95 0.50 -12.41
CA ASP A 59 -4.03 1.29 -13.00
C ASP A 59 -3.73 2.80 -12.88
N ALA A 60 -3.73 3.49 -14.03
CA ALA A 60 -3.35 4.89 -14.10
C ALA A 60 -4.34 5.80 -13.33
N PHE A 61 -5.63 5.47 -13.36
CA PHE A 61 -6.67 6.25 -12.69
C PHE A 61 -6.59 6.10 -11.18
N GLU A 62 -6.42 4.87 -10.68
CA GLU A 62 -6.21 4.60 -9.26
C GLU A 62 -4.92 5.26 -8.73
N LYS A 63 -3.86 5.26 -9.53
CA LYS A 63 -2.61 5.96 -9.20
C LYS A 63 -2.77 7.48 -9.13
N GLU A 64 -3.53 8.06 -10.05
CA GLU A 64 -3.87 9.49 -10.02
C GLU A 64 -4.70 9.84 -8.78
N ASN A 65 -5.70 9.02 -8.44
CA ASN A 65 -6.50 9.18 -7.23
C ASN A 65 -5.63 9.16 -5.96
N ALA A 66 -4.69 8.22 -5.86
CA ALA A 66 -3.75 8.14 -4.75
C ALA A 66 -2.82 9.37 -4.69
N THR A 67 -2.37 9.87 -5.84
CA THR A 67 -1.55 11.09 -5.93
C THR A 67 -2.33 12.32 -5.42
N ASN A 68 -3.58 12.46 -5.83
CA ASN A 68 -4.47 13.52 -5.35
C ASN A 68 -4.72 13.45 -3.83
N LEU A 69 -4.81 12.24 -3.27
CA LEU A 69 -4.89 12.05 -1.81
C LEU A 69 -3.59 12.43 -1.11
N LEU A 70 -2.43 12.07 -1.69
CA LEU A 70 -1.13 12.46 -1.14
C LEU A 70 -0.94 13.98 -1.11
N ASP A 71 -1.38 14.68 -2.14
CA ASP A 71 -1.28 16.14 -2.20
C ASP A 71 -2.23 16.83 -1.21
N GLN A 72 -3.41 16.24 -0.96
CA GLN A 72 -4.29 16.67 0.14
C GLN A 72 -3.62 16.48 1.50
N ILE A 73 -2.98 15.34 1.76
CA ILE A 73 -2.22 15.08 2.99
C ILE A 73 -1.12 16.14 3.18
N LYS A 74 -0.31 16.40 2.15
CA LYS A 74 0.78 17.40 2.18
C LYS A 74 0.26 18.82 2.39
N SER A 75 -0.92 19.14 1.87
CA SER A 75 -1.54 20.46 2.07
C SER A 75 -1.97 20.64 3.53
N LEU A 76 -2.56 19.61 4.14
CA LEU A 76 -2.92 19.62 5.56
C LEU A 76 -1.71 19.74 6.48
N GLU A 77 -0.55 19.18 6.12
CA GLU A 77 0.70 19.34 6.89
C GLU A 77 1.16 20.80 6.99
N LYS A 78 0.74 21.66 6.06
CA LYS A 78 1.10 23.08 6.01
C LYS A 78 0.04 23.98 6.64
N GLU A 79 -1.17 23.47 6.88
CA GLU A 79 -2.26 24.23 7.47
C GLU A 79 -2.15 24.27 9.00
N ASP A 80 -2.56 25.39 9.60
CA ASP A 80 -2.71 25.48 11.05
C ASP A 80 -3.86 24.55 11.47
N ALA A 81 -3.53 23.51 12.25
CA ALA A 81 -4.47 22.50 12.74
C ALA A 81 -5.73 23.11 13.39
N LYS A 82 -5.65 24.34 13.92
CA LYS A 82 -6.77 25.05 14.54
C LYS A 82 -7.80 25.58 13.54
N LYS A 83 -7.48 25.62 12.25
CA LYS A 83 -8.33 26.17 11.19
C LYS A 83 -9.00 25.08 10.33
N ILE A 84 -8.64 23.82 10.57
CA ILE A 84 -9.10 22.71 9.76
C ILE A 84 -10.48 22.27 10.26
N ASN A 85 -11.40 22.09 9.32
CA ASN A 85 -12.76 21.62 9.60
C ASN A 85 -12.75 20.10 9.85
N ASP A 86 -13.28 19.67 11.00
CA ASP A 86 -13.41 18.27 11.44
C ASP A 86 -14.06 17.38 10.35
N GLN A 87 -15.09 17.89 9.67
CA GLN A 87 -15.78 17.17 8.59
C GLN A 87 -14.84 16.89 7.40
N LYS A 88 -13.98 17.86 7.04
CA LYS A 88 -13.00 17.67 5.96
C LYS A 88 -11.96 16.62 6.33
N LEU A 89 -11.54 16.57 7.59
CA LEU A 89 -10.60 15.55 8.08
C LEU A 89 -11.22 14.16 8.04
N ASP A 90 -12.47 14.01 8.47
CA ASP A 90 -13.16 12.72 8.48
C ASP A 90 -13.44 12.21 7.06
N GLU A 91 -13.86 13.10 6.15
CA GLU A 91 -14.03 12.77 4.73
C GLU A 91 -12.72 12.32 4.09
N LEU A 92 -11.61 13.03 4.34
CA LEU A 92 -10.31 12.63 3.81
C LEU A 92 -9.83 11.30 4.40
N LEU A 93 -9.95 11.11 5.70
CA LEU A 93 -9.57 9.86 6.36
C LEU A 93 -10.37 8.67 5.80
N THR A 94 -11.65 8.87 5.53
CA THR A 94 -12.52 7.87 4.90
C THR A 94 -12.03 7.52 3.50
N LYS A 95 -11.74 8.53 2.66
CA LYS A 95 -11.20 8.31 1.31
C LYS A 95 -9.87 7.56 1.33
N ILE A 96 -8.95 7.94 2.22
CA ILE A 96 -7.65 7.27 2.40
C ILE A 96 -7.86 5.80 2.78
N LYS A 97 -8.71 5.51 3.77
CA LYS A 97 -8.99 4.14 4.21
C LYS A 97 -9.62 3.29 3.10
N SER A 98 -10.56 3.85 2.34
CA SER A 98 -11.16 3.17 1.19
C SER A 98 -10.12 2.85 0.13
N ALA A 99 -9.30 3.83 -0.26
CA ALA A 99 -8.23 3.63 -1.24
C ALA A 99 -7.24 2.54 -0.80
N ILE A 100 -6.79 2.55 0.46
CA ILE A 100 -5.91 1.52 1.02
C ILE A 100 -6.59 0.14 1.00
N SER A 101 -7.85 0.06 1.41
CA SER A 101 -8.61 -1.19 1.44
C SER A 101 -8.78 -1.77 0.04
N GLU A 102 -9.21 -0.95 -0.92
CA GLU A 102 -9.41 -1.34 -2.31
C GLU A 102 -8.11 -1.78 -2.96
N PHE A 103 -7.03 -1.00 -2.79
CA PHE A 103 -5.70 -1.36 -3.26
C PHE A 103 -5.22 -2.70 -2.70
N ASN A 104 -5.33 -2.90 -1.38
CA ASN A 104 -4.95 -4.16 -0.75
C ASN A 104 -5.78 -5.33 -1.31
N ASN A 105 -7.09 -5.13 -1.51
CA ASN A 105 -7.96 -6.16 -2.06
C ASN A 105 -7.62 -6.53 -3.51
N ARG A 106 -7.28 -5.54 -4.35
CA ARG A 106 -6.84 -5.77 -5.74
C ARG A 106 -5.50 -6.49 -5.82
N ASN A 107 -4.61 -6.28 -4.86
CA ASN A 107 -3.28 -6.90 -4.85
C ASN A 107 -3.26 -8.36 -4.36
N PHE A 108 -4.34 -8.88 -3.78
CA PHE A 108 -4.43 -10.33 -3.52
C PHE A 108 -4.76 -11.09 -4.81
N LEU A 109 -3.72 -11.61 -5.45
CA LEU A 109 -3.83 -12.43 -6.67
C LEU A 109 -3.96 -13.90 -6.31
N GLY A 110 -4.67 -14.70 -7.11
CA GLY A 110 -4.72 -16.15 -6.91
C GLY A 110 -5.95 -16.83 -7.46
N ASN A 111 -6.26 -18.00 -6.90
CA ASN A 111 -7.45 -18.79 -7.20
C ASN A 111 -8.31 -18.95 -5.93
N ASN A 112 -9.28 -19.86 -5.96
CA ASN A 112 -10.17 -20.19 -4.83
C ASN A 112 -9.49 -20.99 -3.70
N ILE A 113 -8.19 -21.31 -3.81
CA ILE A 113 -7.46 -22.09 -2.81
C ILE A 113 -6.47 -21.19 -2.09
N LEU A 114 -5.66 -20.46 -2.87
CA LEU A 114 -4.59 -19.62 -2.36
C LEU A 114 -4.59 -18.27 -3.07
N LYS A 115 -4.72 -17.21 -2.27
CA LYS A 115 -4.44 -15.83 -2.69
C LYS A 115 -3.15 -15.36 -2.02
N ILE A 116 -2.26 -14.76 -2.79
CA ILE A 116 -1.00 -14.18 -2.31
C ILE A 116 -1.05 -12.69 -2.59
N ASN A 117 -0.64 -11.88 -1.61
CA ASN A 117 -0.48 -10.45 -1.81
C ASN A 117 0.70 -10.21 -2.77
N ARG A 118 0.42 -9.54 -3.89
CA ARG A 118 1.41 -9.15 -4.89
C ARG A 118 2.53 -8.31 -4.28
N ILE A 119 2.25 -7.49 -3.27
CA ILE A 119 3.23 -6.55 -2.72
C ILE A 119 3.83 -7.13 -1.44
N VAL A 120 5.14 -7.32 -1.46
CA VAL A 120 5.92 -7.81 -0.32
C VAL A 120 6.57 -6.62 0.38
N LYS A 121 6.04 -6.27 1.55
CA LYS A 121 6.39 -5.04 2.27
C LYS A 121 7.78 -5.12 2.91
N ASN A 122 8.49 -4.00 2.88
CA ASN A 122 9.76 -3.78 3.59
C ASN A 122 10.90 -4.75 3.19
N LYS A 123 10.93 -5.21 1.92
CA LYS A 123 11.98 -6.12 1.40
C LYS A 123 12.87 -5.51 0.33
N THR A 124 12.97 -4.18 0.27
CA THR A 124 13.82 -3.45 -0.70
C THR A 124 15.33 -3.71 -0.56
N ASN A 125 15.76 -4.42 0.50
CA ASN A 125 17.15 -4.82 0.72
C ASN A 125 17.38 -6.33 0.50
N ILE A 126 16.34 -7.08 0.13
CA ILE A 126 16.41 -8.52 -0.08
C ILE A 126 16.44 -8.81 -1.59
N GLU A 127 17.45 -9.56 -2.02
CA GLU A 127 17.62 -9.97 -3.42
C GLU A 127 16.56 -11.02 -3.77
N SER A 128 15.82 -10.78 -4.85
CA SER A 128 14.70 -11.63 -5.27
C SER A 128 15.14 -13.05 -5.64
N ASP A 129 16.34 -13.22 -6.21
CA ASP A 129 16.93 -14.54 -6.51
C ASP A 129 17.05 -15.42 -5.27
N LYS A 130 17.57 -14.86 -4.16
CA LYS A 130 17.71 -15.60 -2.89
C LYS A 130 16.36 -16.10 -2.38
N VAL A 131 15.33 -15.29 -2.53
CA VAL A 131 13.96 -15.66 -2.14
C VAL A 131 13.45 -16.81 -3.01
N VAL A 132 13.64 -16.74 -4.33
CA VAL A 132 13.23 -17.81 -5.26
C VAL A 132 13.96 -19.12 -4.96
N GLU A 133 15.26 -19.07 -4.66
CA GLU A 133 16.01 -20.28 -4.28
C GLU A 133 15.43 -20.95 -3.03
N GLU A 134 15.06 -20.17 -2.01
CA GLU A 134 14.44 -20.71 -0.79
C GLU A 134 13.03 -21.24 -1.05
N LEU A 135 12.23 -20.52 -1.85
CA LEU A 135 10.89 -20.97 -2.26
C LEU A 135 10.96 -22.33 -2.99
N LYS A 136 11.92 -22.51 -3.91
CA LYS A 136 12.10 -23.77 -4.64
C LYS A 136 12.59 -24.93 -3.78
N LYS A 137 13.26 -24.64 -2.66
CA LYS A 137 13.73 -25.67 -1.71
C LYS A 137 12.60 -26.23 -0.83
N ALA A 138 11.50 -25.49 -0.68
CA ALA A 138 10.34 -25.95 0.07
C ALA A 138 9.67 -27.14 -0.63
N LYS A 139 9.57 -28.26 0.09
CA LYS A 139 9.04 -29.53 -0.45
C LYS A 139 7.55 -29.69 -0.24
N ASP A 140 6.99 -28.97 0.73
CA ASP A 140 5.59 -29.03 1.09
C ASP A 140 5.06 -27.65 1.52
N TRP A 141 3.76 -27.57 1.77
CA TRP A 141 3.10 -26.33 2.19
C TRP A 141 3.62 -25.76 3.51
N ASN A 142 3.98 -26.61 4.47
CA ASN A 142 4.45 -26.14 5.78
C ASN A 142 5.83 -25.49 5.65
N GLU A 143 6.71 -26.05 4.82
CA GLU A 143 7.98 -25.42 4.47
C GLU A 143 7.77 -24.14 3.67
N LEU A 144 6.86 -24.14 2.70
CA LEU A 144 6.54 -22.94 1.90
C LEU A 144 6.02 -21.80 2.77
N LYS A 145 5.14 -22.11 3.74
CA LYS A 145 4.63 -21.14 4.70
C LYS A 145 5.74 -20.52 5.56
N LYS A 146 6.73 -21.30 5.98
CA LYS A 146 7.90 -20.75 6.72
C LYS A 146 8.68 -19.75 5.86
N VAL A 147 8.82 -20.02 4.56
CA VAL A 147 9.45 -19.07 3.62
C VAL A 147 8.59 -17.81 3.47
N PHE A 148 7.27 -17.96 3.33
CA PHE A 148 6.35 -16.83 3.29
C PHE A 148 6.45 -15.97 4.55
N ASP A 149 6.44 -16.57 5.74
CA ASP A 149 6.57 -15.86 7.01
C ASP A 149 7.92 -15.13 7.12
N LYS A 150 9.03 -15.81 6.76
CA LYS A 150 10.40 -15.24 6.77
C LYS A 150 10.48 -13.98 5.91
N TYR A 151 9.86 -14.01 4.73
CA TYR A 151 9.87 -12.90 3.78
C TYR A 151 8.62 -12.02 3.85
N SER A 152 7.80 -12.18 4.89
CA SER A 152 6.59 -11.37 5.10
C SER A 152 5.68 -11.34 3.85
N ILE A 153 5.62 -12.46 3.13
CA ILE A 153 4.73 -12.66 1.99
C ILE A 153 3.35 -12.96 2.56
N GLU A 154 2.46 -11.99 2.51
CA GLU A 154 1.11 -12.15 3.00
C GLU A 154 0.29 -13.06 2.07
N PHE A 155 -0.48 -13.97 2.65
CA PHE A 155 -1.35 -14.87 1.90
C PHE A 155 -2.68 -15.09 2.62
N LYS A 156 -3.70 -15.49 1.86
CA LYS A 156 -5.00 -15.94 2.34
C LYS A 156 -5.26 -17.32 1.80
N LEU A 157 -5.54 -18.23 2.71
CA LEU A 157 -5.93 -19.58 2.41
C LEU A 157 -7.46 -19.68 2.46
N LEU A 158 -8.04 -20.23 1.40
CA LEU A 158 -9.50 -20.24 1.20
C LEU A 158 -10.09 -21.66 1.25
N GLU A 159 -9.28 -22.69 0.96
CA GLU A 159 -9.66 -24.09 1.05
C GLU A 159 -8.51 -24.90 1.70
N GLU A 160 -8.62 -25.22 3.00
CA GLU A 160 -7.55 -25.86 3.76
C GLU A 160 -7.28 -27.31 3.31
N ASP A 161 -8.33 -28.05 2.95
CA ASP A 161 -8.24 -29.46 2.55
C ASP A 161 -7.56 -29.67 1.18
N SER A 162 -7.36 -28.58 0.42
CA SER A 162 -6.78 -28.58 -0.93
C SER A 162 -5.26 -28.47 -0.97
N ILE A 163 -4.59 -28.46 0.19
CA ILE A 163 -3.20 -28.02 0.36
C ILE A 163 -2.16 -29.13 0.29
N HIS A 164 -2.58 -30.38 0.46
CA HIS A 164 -1.67 -31.51 0.70
C HIS A 164 -0.64 -31.73 -0.41
N ASP A 165 -0.85 -31.16 -1.60
CA ASP A 165 0.02 -31.29 -2.77
C ASP A 165 0.44 -29.92 -3.37
N ILE A 166 0.73 -28.92 -2.54
CA ILE A 166 1.26 -27.63 -3.01
C ILE A 166 2.78 -27.69 -3.13
N LYS A 167 3.31 -27.33 -4.31
CA LYS A 167 4.76 -27.18 -4.54
C LYS A 167 5.07 -25.99 -5.43
N VAL A 168 6.29 -25.47 -5.30
CA VAL A 168 6.82 -24.42 -6.18
C VAL A 168 7.31 -25.06 -7.48
N ALA A 169 6.83 -24.56 -8.62
CA ALA A 169 7.24 -25.05 -9.93
C ALA A 169 8.66 -24.58 -10.28
N SER A 170 9.39 -25.38 -11.05
CA SER A 170 10.75 -25.09 -11.49
C SER A 170 10.87 -23.82 -12.34
N GLU A 171 9.81 -23.46 -13.07
CA GLU A 171 9.70 -22.25 -13.89
C GLU A 171 9.58 -20.94 -13.10
N SER A 172 9.43 -21.01 -11.77
CA SER A 172 9.49 -19.81 -10.93
C SER A 172 10.85 -19.14 -11.07
N HIS A 173 10.89 -17.82 -11.23
CA HIS A 173 12.14 -17.08 -11.45
C HIS A 173 12.01 -15.66 -10.91
N ALA A 174 13.14 -14.99 -10.72
CA ALA A 174 13.18 -13.58 -10.36
C ALA A 174 13.62 -12.72 -11.55
N HIS A 175 13.26 -11.44 -11.49
CA HIS A 175 13.82 -10.34 -12.28
C HIS A 175 14.50 -9.38 -11.30
N PRO A 176 15.79 -9.58 -10.96
CA PRO A 176 16.50 -8.77 -9.96
C PRO A 176 16.59 -7.28 -10.33
N HIS A 177 16.72 -6.99 -11.63
CA HIS A 177 16.74 -5.62 -12.18
C HIS A 177 15.40 -4.87 -12.00
N GLU A 178 14.30 -5.59 -11.71
CA GLU A 178 13.00 -4.99 -11.42
C GLU A 178 12.57 -5.18 -9.96
N GLY A 179 13.30 -5.99 -9.19
CA GLY A 179 12.89 -6.40 -7.84
C GLY A 179 11.59 -7.22 -7.84
N ILE A 180 11.39 -8.05 -8.86
CA ILE A 180 10.17 -8.85 -9.08
C ILE A 180 10.48 -10.36 -8.97
N ILE A 181 9.50 -11.13 -8.51
CA ILE A 181 9.48 -12.59 -8.56
C ILE A 181 8.24 -13.04 -9.33
N HIS A 182 8.42 -13.93 -10.31
CA HIS A 182 7.36 -14.74 -10.87
C HIS A 182 7.34 -16.09 -10.15
N LEU A 183 6.44 -16.23 -9.18
CA LEU A 183 6.24 -17.43 -8.38
C LEU A 183 5.15 -18.29 -9.00
N THR A 184 5.50 -19.47 -9.50
CA THR A 184 4.52 -20.44 -9.99
C THR A 184 4.30 -21.52 -8.94
N ILE A 185 3.05 -21.66 -8.49
CA ILE A 185 2.63 -22.72 -7.58
C ILE A 185 1.86 -23.79 -8.35
N GLU A 186 2.26 -25.05 -8.18
CA GLU A 186 1.51 -26.21 -8.64
C GLU A 186 0.60 -26.69 -7.51
N PHE A 187 -0.68 -26.87 -7.83
CA PHE A 187 -1.67 -27.42 -6.92
C PHE A 187 -1.96 -28.85 -7.39
N GLY A 188 -1.71 -29.86 -6.54
CA GLY A 188 -2.01 -31.25 -6.89
C GLY A 188 -3.49 -31.51 -7.15
N ASN A 189 -3.80 -32.77 -7.51
CA ASN A 189 -5.14 -33.22 -7.91
C ASN A 189 -5.71 -32.48 -9.13
N ASN A 190 -4.93 -32.34 -10.21
CA ASN A 190 -5.35 -31.73 -11.49
C ASN A 190 -5.78 -30.25 -11.40
N LYS A 191 -5.42 -29.54 -10.33
CA LYS A 191 -5.77 -28.13 -10.11
C LYS A 191 -4.85 -27.14 -10.84
N GLY A 192 -3.86 -27.67 -11.55
CA GLY A 192 -3.00 -26.92 -12.47
C GLY A 192 -1.94 -26.07 -11.79
N LYS A 193 -1.38 -25.15 -12.57
CA LYS A 193 -0.38 -24.18 -12.11
C LYS A 193 -0.99 -22.79 -12.05
N LYS A 194 -0.60 -22.00 -11.06
CA LYS A 194 -0.90 -20.56 -11.02
C LYS A 194 0.39 -19.78 -10.84
N GLN A 195 0.61 -18.82 -11.71
CA GLN A 195 1.68 -17.84 -11.57
C GLN A 195 1.19 -16.63 -10.77
N TYR A 196 2.04 -16.17 -9.87
CA TYR A 196 1.89 -15.00 -9.03
C TYR A 196 3.07 -14.07 -9.32
N GLU A 197 2.79 -12.78 -9.54
CA GLU A 197 3.82 -11.74 -9.60
C GLU A 197 3.95 -11.15 -8.20
N LEU A 198 5.15 -11.20 -7.62
CA LEU A 198 5.49 -10.59 -6.34
C LEU A 198 6.47 -9.45 -6.56
N VAL A 199 6.18 -8.28 -6.00
CA VAL A 199 6.98 -7.06 -6.13
C VAL A 199 7.40 -6.54 -4.76
N GLY A 200 8.41 -5.68 -4.71
CA GLY A 200 8.88 -5.05 -3.47
C GLY A 200 10.25 -5.53 -2.97
N PHE A 201 10.96 -6.33 -3.77
CA PHE A 201 12.31 -6.77 -3.49
C PHE A 201 13.36 -5.71 -3.91
N LYS A 202 14.63 -5.98 -3.60
CA LYS A 202 15.76 -5.13 -3.99
C LYS A 202 15.88 -5.09 -5.51
N ILE A 203 16.06 -3.88 -6.03
CA ILE A 203 16.39 -3.63 -7.43
C ILE A 203 17.91 -3.67 -7.56
N GLU A 204 18.40 -4.54 -8.44
CA GLU A 204 19.82 -4.70 -8.72
C GLU A 204 20.16 -4.08 -10.07
N LEU A 205 20.94 -3.00 -10.06
CA LEU A 205 21.42 -2.37 -11.28
C LEU A 205 22.43 -3.28 -11.97
N ASP A 206 22.20 -3.54 -13.27
CA ASP A 206 23.09 -4.32 -14.10
C ASP A 206 24.51 -3.72 -14.10
N LYS A 207 25.50 -4.59 -14.30
CA LYS A 207 26.91 -4.17 -14.28
C LYS A 207 27.26 -3.25 -15.45
N GLU A 208 26.49 -3.27 -16.53
CA GLU A 208 26.72 -2.44 -17.72
C GLU A 208 26.35 -0.96 -17.46
N ASP A 209 25.29 -0.69 -16.70
CA ASP A 209 24.86 0.69 -16.34
C ASP A 209 25.83 1.41 -15.39
N ARG A 210 26.75 0.69 -14.73
CA ARG A 210 27.73 1.30 -13.82
C ARG A 210 28.91 1.95 -14.53
N ASN A 211 29.13 1.65 -15.80
CA ASN A 211 30.27 2.16 -16.55
C ASN A 211 30.01 3.50 -17.25
N ASP A 212 28.74 3.85 -17.51
CA ASP A 212 28.40 5.13 -18.15
C ASP A 212 28.39 6.30 -17.16
N HIS A 213 28.10 6.07 -15.88
CA HIS A 213 28.22 7.13 -14.86
C HIS A 213 29.65 7.42 -14.41
N LYS A 214 30.66 6.67 -14.87
CA LYS A 214 32.06 6.93 -14.53
C LYS A 214 32.85 7.70 -15.60
N LYS A 215 32.24 7.98 -16.76
CA LYS A 215 32.93 8.67 -17.88
C LYS A 215 32.64 10.16 -18.00
N GLU A 216 31.72 10.72 -17.22
CA GLU A 216 31.40 12.16 -17.29
C GLU A 216 32.24 13.04 -16.35
N ASP A 217 33.03 12.47 -15.43
CA ASP A 217 33.82 13.24 -14.46
C ASP A 217 35.31 13.44 -14.85
N GLU A 218 35.80 12.90 -15.97
CA GLU A 218 37.22 13.00 -16.38
C GLU A 218 37.52 13.96 -17.54
N HIS A 219 36.54 14.73 -18.02
CA HIS A 219 36.77 15.73 -19.07
C HIS A 219 36.30 17.13 -18.69
N ASN A 220 36.96 17.71 -17.68
CA ASN A 220 36.97 19.16 -17.51
C ASN A 220 38.28 19.67 -16.90
N GLU A 221 39.43 19.23 -17.42
CA GLU A 221 40.67 20.00 -17.24
C GLU A 221 40.67 21.20 -18.20
N THR A 222 40.23 22.33 -17.64
CA THR A 222 40.27 23.65 -18.26
C THR A 222 41.72 24.04 -18.52
N LYS A 223 42.12 24.14 -19.79
CA LYS A 223 43.42 24.72 -20.18
C LYS A 223 43.50 26.19 -19.71
N PRO A 224 44.56 26.60 -19.00
CA PRO A 224 44.75 28.00 -18.66
C PRO A 224 45.18 28.77 -19.91
N ASN A 225 44.40 29.77 -20.29
CA ASN A 225 44.68 30.66 -21.40
C ASN A 225 45.67 31.75 -20.93
N SER A 226 46.97 31.54 -21.16
CA SER A 226 47.99 32.56 -20.95
C SER A 226 48.22 33.34 -22.24
N HIS A 227 47.66 34.54 -22.35
CA HIS A 227 48.20 35.55 -23.25
C HIS A 227 48.30 36.90 -22.55
N MET A 228 49.55 37.18 -22.16
CA MET A 228 50.00 38.36 -21.45
C MET A 228 50.67 39.29 -22.45
N THR A 229 50.13 40.50 -22.52
CA THR A 229 50.65 41.77 -23.04
C THR A 229 52.12 41.84 -23.51
N SER A 230 52.32 42.35 -24.73
CA SER A 230 53.56 43.04 -25.13
C SER A 230 53.21 44.22 -26.04
N LEU A 231 53.21 45.43 -25.48
CA LEU A 231 53.35 46.69 -26.22
C LEU A 231 54.41 47.52 -25.46
N LYS A 232 55.58 47.64 -26.09
CA LYS A 232 56.60 48.64 -25.80
C LYS A 232 56.82 49.45 -27.08
N ASP A 233 56.62 50.75 -26.93
CA ASP A 233 57.35 51.89 -27.49
C ASP A 233 58.06 51.74 -28.86
N ASN A 234 57.59 52.54 -29.83
CA ASN A 234 58.35 53.63 -30.46
C ASN A 234 57.41 54.59 -31.21
#